data_AF-A0A929ZIR5-F1
#
_entry.id   AF-A0A929ZIR5-F1
#
_cell.length_a   1.000
_cell.length_b   1.000
_cell.length_c   1.000
_cell.angle_alpha   90.00
_cell.angle_beta   90.00
_cell.angle_gamma   90.00
#
_symmetry.space_group_name_H-M   'P 1'
#
loop_
_entity.id
_entity.type
_entity.pdbx_description
1 polymer ?
#
loop_
_entity_poly.entity_id
_entity_poly.type
_entity_poly.pdbx_seq_one_letter_code
_entity_poly.pdbx_strand_id
1 'polypeptide(L)'
;TVRYQTLTSNKIPQDLNNTKILYVSDIYYGNHMNQSRLQKLVDTINRIAPDAVVFGGDIYAPNATISTDSDGEIATALTSIKAPLGKFAVLGDQDCATADIKSHVLSILQTSNFEV
;
A
#
# COMPACT_ATOMS: atom_id res chain seq x y z
N THR A 1 -5.94 12.92 4.78
CA THR A 1 -6.45 12.91 6.17
C THR A 1 -6.81 11.49 6.54
N VAL A 2 -6.57 11.07 7.78
CA VAL A 2 -6.92 9.72 8.25
C VAL A 2 -8.38 9.72 8.70
N ARG A 3 -9.14 8.69 8.33
CA ARG A 3 -10.51 8.46 8.82
C ARG A 3 -10.53 7.18 9.64
N TYR A 4 -11.23 7.23 10.77
CA TYR A 4 -11.39 6.08 11.67
C TYR A 4 -12.85 5.63 11.66
N GLN A 5 -13.06 4.32 11.56
CA GLN A 5 -14.38 3.71 11.66
C GLN A 5 -14.27 2.42 12.46
N THR A 6 -15.12 2.29 13.49
CA THR A 6 -15.24 1.05 14.26
C THR A 6 -16.32 0.18 13.63
N LEU A 7 -15.95 -1.05 13.29
CA LEU A 7 -16.89 -2.05 12.79
C LEU A 7 -17.26 -3.01 13.92
N THR A 8 -18.54 -3.33 14.03
CA THR A 8 -19.06 -4.31 15.00
C THR A 8 -20.00 -5.26 14.29
N SER A 9 -19.88 -6.56 14.57
CA SER A 9 -20.72 -7.59 14.00
C SER A 9 -20.55 -8.87 14.79
N ASN A 10 -21.62 -9.65 14.96
CA ASN A 10 -21.55 -11.00 15.53
C ASN A 10 -20.79 -12.00 14.64
N LYS A 11 -20.48 -11.61 13.39
CA LYS A 11 -19.66 -12.39 12.45
C LYS A 11 -18.15 -12.11 12.60
N ILE A 12 -17.75 -11.10 13.37
CA ILE A 12 -16.34 -10.82 13.65
C ILE A 12 -15.92 -11.64 14.87
N PRO A 13 -14.93 -12.55 14.76
CA PRO A 13 -14.42 -13.32 15.89
C PRO A 13 -13.93 -12.41 17.03
N GLN A 14 -14.11 -12.87 18.27
CA GLN A 14 -13.64 -12.13 19.45
C GLN A 14 -12.13 -11.89 19.45
N ASP A 15 -11.36 -12.79 18.83
CA ASP A 15 -9.90 -12.68 18.70
C ASP A 15 -9.47 -11.48 17.84
N LEU A 16 -10.38 -10.89 17.04
CA LEU A 16 -10.14 -9.66 16.26
C LEU A 16 -10.59 -8.39 16.97
N ASN A 17 -10.97 -8.48 18.25
CA ASN A 17 -11.35 -7.29 19.01
C ASN A 17 -10.17 -6.32 19.09
N ASN A 18 -10.47 -5.05 18.80
CA ASN A 18 -9.50 -3.94 18.75
C ASN A 18 -8.39 -4.08 17.69
N THR A 19 -8.49 -5.05 16.76
CA THR A 19 -7.58 -5.13 15.61
C THR A 19 -7.75 -3.89 14.72
N LYS A 20 -6.64 -3.23 14.41
CA LYS A 20 -6.59 -2.07 13.51
C LYS A 20 -6.16 -2.51 12.12
N ILE A 21 -7.08 -2.41 11.17
CA ILE A 21 -6.78 -2.59 9.76
C ILE A 21 -6.73 -1.21 9.11
N LEU A 22 -5.59 -0.88 8.49
CA LEU A 22 -5.43 0.34 7.72
C LEU A 22 -5.62 0.04 6.24
N TYR A 23 -6.57 0.73 5.62
CA TYR A 23 -6.76 0.72 4.18
C TYR A 23 -6.12 1.96 3.55
N VAL A 24 -5.36 1.76 2.48
CA VAL A 24 -4.75 2.80 1.65
C VAL A 24 -4.83 2.36 0.19
N SER A 25 -4.95 3.30 -0.74
CA SER A 25 -5.09 3.03 -2.17
C SER A 25 -4.61 4.26 -2.94
N ASP A 26 -4.41 4.13 -4.25
CA ASP A 26 -4.21 5.25 -5.18
C ASP A 26 -3.00 6.10 -4.77
N ILE A 27 -1.84 5.45 -4.61
CA ILE A 27 -0.58 6.14 -4.28
C ILE A 27 -0.21 7.10 -5.42
N TYR A 28 -0.43 6.68 -6.67
CA TYR A 28 -0.15 7.46 -7.87
C TYR A 28 1.24 8.11 -7.88
N TYR A 29 2.27 7.30 -7.64
CA TYR A 29 3.69 7.68 -7.71
C TYR A 29 4.08 8.21 -9.09
N GLY A 30 4.96 9.22 -9.12
CA GLY A 30 5.36 9.96 -10.31
C GLY A 30 4.87 11.40 -10.27
N ASN A 31 3.74 11.68 -10.93
CA ASN A 31 3.22 13.03 -11.20
C ASN A 31 3.30 14.01 -10.01
N HIS A 32 2.38 13.88 -9.05
CA HIS A 32 2.34 14.73 -7.85
C HIS A 32 2.79 13.98 -6.59
N MET A 33 2.98 12.67 -6.67
CA MET A 33 3.50 11.87 -5.57
C MET A 33 4.97 11.54 -5.86
N ASN A 34 5.85 12.05 -5.02
CA ASN A 34 7.29 11.79 -5.09
C ASN A 34 7.76 11.06 -3.83
N GLN A 35 9.03 10.67 -3.80
CA GLN A 35 9.64 9.95 -2.69
C GLN A 35 9.37 10.59 -1.33
N SER A 36 9.49 11.92 -1.21
CA SER A 36 9.24 12.63 0.05
C SER A 36 7.79 12.52 0.51
N ARG A 37 6.81 12.60 -0.40
CA ARG A 37 5.39 12.44 -0.09
C ARG A 37 5.04 11.00 0.23
N LEU A 38 5.63 10.05 -0.49
CA LEU A 38 5.49 8.62 -0.19
C LEU A 38 6.03 8.28 1.20
N GLN A 39 7.20 8.83 1.56
CA GLN A 39 7.74 8.63 2.90
C GLN A 39 6.82 9.20 3.99
N LYS A 40 6.23 10.39 3.78
CA LYS A 40 5.25 10.97 4.72
C LYS A 40 3.99 10.10 4.86
N LEU A 41 3.55 9.45 3.79
CA LEU A 41 2.45 8.48 3.84
C LEU A 41 2.84 7.30 4.73
N VAL A 42 4.01 6.70 4.48
CA VAL A 42 4.51 5.56 5.27
C VAL A 42 4.74 5.92 6.74
N ASP A 43 5.31 7.09 7.02
CA ASP A 43 5.48 7.59 8.40
C ASP A 43 4.13 7.75 9.10
N THR A 44 3.10 8.19 8.37
CA THR A 44 1.74 8.30 8.89
C THR A 44 1.16 6.92 9.19
N ILE A 45 1.32 5.95 8.29
CA ILE A 45 0.91 4.55 8.50
C ILE A 45 1.59 3.99 9.75
N ASN A 46 2.91 4.10 9.85
CA ASN A 46 3.68 3.59 10.98
C ASN A 46 3.31 4.26 12.32
N ARG A 47 2.98 5.55 12.31
CA ARG A 47 2.49 6.27 13.51
C ARG A 47 1.11 5.82 13.97
N ILE A 48 0.25 5.39 13.05
CA ILE A 48 -1.06 4.79 13.40
C ILE A 48 -0.87 3.44 14.09
N ALA A 49 0.25 2.76 13.80
CA ALA A 49 0.60 1.42 14.27
C ALA A 49 -0.54 0.43 14.00
N PRO A 50 -0.90 0.19 12.73
CA PRO A 50 -1.91 -0.80 12.38
C PRO A 50 -1.39 -2.22 12.60
N ASP A 51 -2.31 -3.14 12.85
CA ASP A 51 -2.00 -4.56 12.93
C ASP A 51 -1.86 -5.16 11.52
N ALA A 52 -2.70 -4.72 10.57
CA ALA A 52 -2.64 -5.11 9.17
C ALA A 52 -2.79 -3.89 8.24
N VAL A 53 -2.18 -3.96 7.06
CA VAL A 53 -2.39 -2.99 5.98
C VAL A 53 -3.01 -3.68 4.77
N VAL A 54 -4.04 -3.06 4.21
CA VAL A 54 -4.64 -3.45 2.93
C VAL A 54 -4.41 -2.32 1.94
N PHE A 55 -3.74 -2.64 0.83
CA PHE A 55 -3.49 -1.73 -0.27
C PHE A 55 -4.46 -2.01 -1.42
N GLY A 56 -5.24 -1.00 -1.81
CA GLY A 56 -6.28 -1.10 -2.83
C GLY A 56 -5.80 -1.05 -4.28
N GLY A 57 -4.49 -0.88 -4.49
CA GLY A 57 -3.89 -0.79 -5.82
C GLY A 57 -3.57 0.64 -6.25
N ASP A 58 -3.20 0.77 -7.51
CA ASP A 58 -2.81 2.00 -8.20
C ASP A 58 -1.53 2.64 -7.62
N ILE A 59 -0.40 1.92 -7.79
CA ILE A 59 0.91 2.41 -7.36
C ILE A 59 1.37 3.59 -8.21
N TYR A 60 1.36 3.44 -9.53
CA TYR A 60 1.85 4.48 -10.45
C TYR A 60 0.74 5.38 -10.93
N ALA A 61 1.03 6.67 -11.06
CA ALA A 61 0.09 7.60 -11.68
C ALA A 61 -0.11 7.27 -13.16
N PRO A 62 -1.28 7.59 -13.73
CA PRO A 62 -1.47 7.53 -15.18
C PRO A 62 -0.38 8.32 -15.91
N ASN A 63 0.25 7.67 -16.91
CA ASN A 63 1.35 8.22 -17.72
C ASN A 63 2.64 8.55 -16.94
N ALA A 64 2.84 8.01 -15.73
CA ALA A 64 4.11 8.16 -15.03
C ALA A 64 5.25 7.47 -15.80
N THR A 65 6.43 8.08 -15.78
CA THR A 65 7.66 7.40 -16.22
C THR A 65 8.05 6.36 -15.19
N ILE A 66 8.05 5.09 -15.59
CA ILE A 66 8.47 3.96 -14.75
C ILE A 66 9.93 3.64 -15.03
N SER A 67 10.69 3.44 -13.96
CA SER A 67 12.09 3.04 -14.01
C SER A 67 12.45 2.18 -12.80
N THR A 68 13.56 1.45 -12.90
CA THR A 68 14.12 0.67 -11.78
C THR A 68 14.39 1.52 -10.55
N ASP A 69 14.76 2.78 -10.74
CA ASP A 69 14.98 3.72 -9.62
C ASP A 69 13.66 4.01 -8.91
N SER A 70 12.59 4.29 -9.66
CA SER A 70 11.26 4.50 -9.08
C SER A 70 10.73 3.24 -8.39
N ASP A 71 10.95 2.05 -8.96
CA ASP A 71 10.57 0.79 -8.33
C ASP A 71 11.27 0.64 -6.98
N GLY A 72 12.59 0.90 -6.95
CA GLY A 72 13.41 0.80 -5.75
C GLY A 72 12.99 1.79 -4.66
N GLU A 73 12.68 3.03 -5.04
CA GLU A 73 12.17 4.05 -4.11
C GLU A 73 10.85 3.63 -3.47
N ILE A 74 9.91 3.13 -4.28
CA ILE A 74 8.60 2.70 -3.81
C ILE A 74 8.74 1.46 -2.93
N ALA A 75 9.47 0.44 -3.40
CA ALA A 75 9.67 -0.80 -2.67
C ALA A 75 10.36 -0.55 -1.32
N THR A 76 11.36 0.33 -1.27
CA THR A 76 12.03 0.71 -0.01
C THR A 76 11.05 1.33 0.98
N ALA A 77 10.23 2.28 0.52
CA ALA A 77 9.25 2.93 1.37
C ALA A 77 8.19 1.93 1.88
N LEU A 78 7.59 1.14 0.99
CA LEU A 78 6.54 0.17 1.33
C LEU A 78 7.06 -1.00 2.20
N THR A 79 8.33 -1.38 2.06
CA THR A 79 8.99 -2.36 2.93
C THR A 79 9.01 -1.89 4.39
N SER A 80 9.23 -0.59 4.62
CA SER A 80 9.34 -0.01 5.96
C SER A 80 8.02 0.11 6.73
N ILE A 81 6.88 -0.23 6.10
CA ILE A 81 5.58 -0.33 6.77
C ILE A 81 5.60 -1.48 7.78
N LYS A 82 5.24 -1.17 9.03
CA LYS A 82 5.09 -2.12 10.13
C LYS A 82 3.62 -2.52 10.26
N ALA A 83 3.34 -3.80 10.00
CA ALA A 83 2.03 -4.40 10.12
C ALA A 83 2.19 -5.87 10.59
N PRO A 84 2.14 -6.14 11.92
CA PRO A 84 2.44 -7.46 12.49
C PRO A 84 1.61 -8.63 11.95
N LEU A 85 0.37 -8.40 11.52
CA LEU A 85 -0.51 -9.40 10.93
C LEU A 85 -0.36 -9.48 9.40
N GLY A 86 0.49 -8.65 8.80
CA GLY A 86 0.81 -8.70 7.38
C GLY A 86 0.32 -7.49 6.58
N LYS A 87 0.73 -7.50 5.31
CA LYS A 87 0.40 -6.49 4.31
C LYS A 87 -0.22 -7.21 3.13
N PHE A 88 -1.39 -6.76 2.70
CA PHE A 88 -2.19 -7.37 1.66
C PHE A 88 -2.46 -6.34 0.58
N ALA A 89 -2.48 -6.74 -0.67
CA ALA A 89 -2.78 -5.84 -1.77
C ALA A 89 -3.70 -6.49 -2.80
N VAL A 90 -4.45 -5.66 -3.50
CA VAL A 90 -5.10 -6.01 -4.76
C VAL A 90 -4.54 -5.09 -5.84
N LEU A 91 -4.57 -5.53 -7.09
CA LEU A 91 -4.16 -4.71 -8.22
C LEU A 91 -5.31 -3.80 -8.65
N GLY A 92 -5.00 -2.52 -8.85
CA GLY A 92 -5.91 -1.54 -9.43
C GLY A 92 -5.94 -1.63 -10.95
N ASP A 93 -6.78 -0.79 -11.58
CA ASP A 93 -6.87 -0.72 -13.04
C ASP A 93 -5.61 -0.12 -13.67
N GLN A 94 -4.98 0.87 -13.01
CA GLN A 94 -3.74 1.47 -13.52
C GLN A 94 -2.57 0.48 -13.43
N ASP A 95 -2.52 -0.31 -12.37
CA ASP A 95 -1.53 -1.39 -12.22
C ASP A 95 -1.65 -2.44 -13.33
N CYS A 96 -2.84 -2.61 -13.90
CA CYS A 96 -3.13 -3.57 -14.97
C CYS A 96 -3.18 -2.95 -16.37
N ALA A 97 -2.83 -1.66 -16.53
CA ALA A 97 -2.95 -0.96 -17.80
C ALA A 97 -2.11 -1.59 -18.93
N THR A 98 -0.94 -2.15 -18.60
CA THR A 98 -0.12 -2.95 -19.52
C THR A 98 0.53 -4.12 -18.78
N ALA A 99 0.99 -5.14 -19.52
CA ALA A 99 1.72 -6.27 -18.94
C ALA A 99 3.06 -5.84 -18.30
N ASP A 100 3.68 -4.79 -18.85
CA ASP A 100 4.93 -4.22 -18.35
C ASP A 100 4.71 -3.53 -16.99
N ILE A 101 3.75 -2.60 -16.92
CA ILE A 101 3.36 -1.92 -15.66
C ILE A 101 3.00 -2.95 -14.59
N LYS A 102 2.20 -3.96 -14.95
CA LYS A 102 1.80 -5.02 -14.03
C LYS A 102 2.99 -5.78 -13.47
N SER A 103 4.01 -6.04 -14.29
CA SER A 103 5.22 -6.76 -13.86
C SER A 103 6.03 -5.93 -12.85
N HIS A 104 6.18 -4.62 -13.09
CA HIS A 104 6.81 -3.69 -12.16
C HIS A 104 6.06 -3.64 -10.82
N VAL A 105 4.74 -3.44 -10.85
CA VAL A 105 3.91 -3.38 -9.64
C VAL A 105 3.96 -4.67 -8.83
N LEU A 106 3.84 -5.84 -9.48
CA LEU A 106 3.95 -7.12 -8.79
C LEU A 106 5.32 -7.30 -8.14
N SER A 107 6.40 -6.91 -8.83
CA SER A 107 7.75 -6.95 -8.26
C SER A 107 7.86 -6.06 -7.03
N ILE A 108 7.36 -4.83 -7.08
CA ILE A 108 7.36 -3.89 -5.94
C ILE A 108 6.62 -4.49 -4.74
N LEU A 109 5.40 -5.01 -4.96
CA LEU A 109 4.58 -5.58 -3.90
C LEU A 109 5.24 -6.81 -3.27
N GLN A 110 5.77 -7.72 -4.09
CA GLN A 110 6.49 -8.90 -3.63
C GLN A 110 7.75 -8.56 -2.84
N THR A 111 8.61 -7.67 -3.36
CA THR A 111 9.80 -7.18 -2.66
C THR A 111 9.44 -6.50 -1.35
N SER A 112 8.28 -5.85 -1.31
CA SER A 112 7.77 -5.16 -0.11
C SER A 112 7.05 -6.09 0.86
N ASN A 113 7.04 -7.41 0.66
CA ASN A 113 6.33 -8.39 1.49
C ASN A 113 4.81 -8.12 1.59
N PHE A 114 4.18 -7.74 0.47
CA PHE A 114 2.73 -7.77 0.34
C PHE A 114 2.28 -9.13 -0.22
N GLU A 115 1.21 -9.68 0.34
CA GLU A 115 0.45 -10.78 -0.25
C GLU A 115 -0.53 -10.19 -1.28
N VAL A 116 -0.47 -10.67 -2.53
CA VAL A 116 -1.24 -10.19 -3.70
C VAL A 116 -2.06 -11.32 -4.29
#